data_AF-A0A382FRS7-F1
#
_entry.id   AF-A0A382FRS7-F1
#
_cell.length_a   1.000
_cell.length_b   1.000
_cell.length_c   1.000
_cell.angle_alpha   90.00
_cell.angle_beta   90.00
_cell.angle_gamma   90.00
#
_symmetry.space_group_name_H-M   'P 1'
#
loop_
_entity.id
_entity.type
_entity.pdbx_description
1 polymer ?
#
loop_
_entity_poly.entity_id
_entity_poly.type
_entity_poly.pdbx_seq_one_letter_code
_entity_poly.pdbx_strand_id
1 'polypeptide(L)'
;MKSNLSLKSLKGNLLNKEELSKLNELESLTPEYENLLKTRKRLSEKLRDLNSRIKIVEDYQQEVMLLLKKNNKHLAPIISIGFDKRWATYNCIVKISGSTKSFYLGKEKSIKGKVQQFHKNNIMSRGINFLKSEIIEIVSTVIMQFIDPKSPKDPFKKTIKLNLENVLERYVASGEWDYWVSR
;
A
#
# COMPACT_ATOMS: atom_id res chain seq x y z
N MET A 1 -9.04 -5.62 35.95
CA MET A 1 -9.77 -5.85 37.21
C MET A 1 -8.85 -6.59 38.17
N LYS A 2 -8.23 -5.88 39.12
CA LYS A 2 -7.58 -6.51 40.27
C LYS A 2 -8.67 -6.71 41.32
N SER A 3 -9.30 -7.88 41.31
CA SER A 3 -10.24 -8.32 42.33
C SER A 3 -9.69 -9.61 42.91
N ASN A 4 -8.60 -9.51 43.68
CA ASN A 4 -8.16 -10.57 44.58
C ASN A 4 -9.02 -10.52 45.86
N LEU A 5 -10.34 -10.48 45.71
CA LEU A 5 -11.24 -10.93 46.77
C LEU A 5 -11.00 -12.42 46.88
N SER A 6 -10.20 -12.82 47.87
CA SER A 6 -9.87 -14.20 48.15
C SER A 6 -11.16 -15.01 48.21
N LEU A 7 -11.42 -15.82 47.18
CA LEU A 7 -12.60 -16.69 47.04
C LEU A 7 -12.75 -17.63 48.26
N LYS A 8 -11.66 -17.82 49.03
CA LYS A 8 -11.67 -18.52 50.33
C LYS A 8 -12.55 -17.83 51.39
N SER A 9 -12.77 -16.51 51.31
CA SER A 9 -13.60 -15.75 52.27
C SER A 9 -15.11 -15.94 52.05
N LEU A 10 -15.53 -16.36 50.86
CA LEU A 10 -16.94 -16.57 50.49
C LEU A 10 -17.46 -17.98 50.82
N LYS A 11 -16.57 -18.94 51.12
CA LYS A 11 -16.92 -20.34 51.41
C LYS A 11 -17.62 -20.57 52.76
N GLY A 12 -17.77 -19.55 53.60
CA GLY A 12 -18.47 -19.65 54.88
C GLY A 12 -20.00 -19.59 54.71
N ASN A 13 -20.67 -20.73 54.73
CA ASN A 13 -22.11 -21.00 54.98
C ASN A 13 -23.21 -20.11 54.33
N LEU A 14 -22.88 -19.16 53.45
CA LEU A 14 -23.81 -18.16 52.91
C LEU A 14 -24.21 -18.39 51.44
N LEU A 15 -23.56 -19.32 50.73
CA LEU A 15 -23.81 -19.55 49.30
C LEU A 15 -24.80 -20.69 49.08
N ASN A 16 -25.76 -20.46 48.18
CA ASN A 16 -26.67 -21.51 47.74
C ASN A 16 -25.96 -22.49 46.77
N LYS A 17 -26.62 -23.62 46.48
CA LYS A 17 -26.04 -24.72 45.69
C LYS A 17 -25.63 -24.30 44.26
N GLU A 18 -26.39 -23.39 43.65
CA GLU A 18 -26.10 -22.90 42.30
C GLU A 18 -24.90 -21.93 42.31
N GLU A 19 -24.83 -21.04 43.30
CA GLU A 19 -23.71 -20.14 43.50
C GLU A 19 -22.40 -20.90 43.77
N LEU A 20 -22.46 -21.97 44.56
CA LEU A 20 -21.31 -22.82 44.84
C LEU A 20 -20.80 -23.53 43.58
N SER A 21 -21.72 -23.98 42.71
CA SER A 21 -21.39 -24.61 41.43
C SER A 21 -20.66 -23.64 40.51
N LYS A 22 -21.18 -22.41 40.36
CA LYS A 22 -20.55 -21.37 39.52
C LYS A 22 -19.19 -20.93 40.08
N LEU A 23 -19.04 -20.89 41.41
CA LEU A 23 -17.77 -20.57 42.07
C LEU A 23 -16.70 -21.61 41.73
N ASN A 24 -17.04 -22.90 41.78
CA ASN A 24 -16.11 -23.98 41.47
C ASN A 24 -15.72 -23.98 39.97
N GLU A 25 -16.69 -23.69 39.09
CA GLU A 25 -16.44 -23.54 37.66
C GLU A 25 -15.50 -22.35 37.38
N LEU A 26 -15.72 -21.21 38.04
CA LEU A 26 -14.83 -20.05 37.95
C LEU A 26 -13.42 -20.35 38.49
N GLU A 27 -13.31 -21.03 39.64
CA GLU A 27 -12.02 -21.50 40.19
C GLU A 27 -11.29 -22.40 39.18
N SER A 28 -12.01 -23.26 38.45
CA SER A 28 -11.43 -24.14 37.43
C SER A 28 -10.96 -23.42 36.16
N LEU A 29 -11.62 -22.31 35.78
CA LEU A 29 -11.29 -21.50 34.60
C LEU A 29 -10.19 -20.45 34.87
N THR A 30 -9.94 -20.12 36.14
CA THR A 30 -8.96 -19.10 36.54
C THR A 30 -7.53 -19.39 36.02
N PRO A 31 -7.00 -20.62 36.09
CA PRO A 31 -5.67 -20.94 35.56
C PRO A 31 -5.58 -20.74 34.04
N GLU A 32 -6.64 -21.09 33.31
CA GLU A 32 -6.70 -20.91 31.86
C GLU A 32 -6.71 -19.43 31.49
N TYR A 33 -7.53 -18.63 32.17
CA TYR A 33 -7.58 -17.18 32.00
C TYR A 33 -6.20 -16.51 32.23
N GLU A 34 -5.51 -16.88 33.30
CA GLU A 34 -4.16 -16.36 33.59
C GLU A 34 -3.14 -16.78 32.53
N ASN A 35 -3.23 -18.00 32.01
CA ASN A 35 -2.37 -18.46 30.92
C ASN A 35 -2.64 -17.70 29.61
N LEU A 36 -3.91 -17.45 29.28
CA LEU A 36 -4.31 -16.64 28.13
C LEU A 36 -3.80 -15.20 28.24
N LEU A 37 -3.86 -14.58 29.43
CA LEU A 37 -3.30 -13.25 29.67
C LEU A 37 -1.79 -13.19 29.42
N LYS A 38 -1.03 -14.18 29.93
CA LYS A 38 0.42 -14.30 29.69
C LYS A 38 0.73 -14.46 28.20
N THR A 39 -0.02 -15.32 27.52
CA THR A 39 0.13 -15.57 26.08
C THR A 39 -0.15 -14.30 25.27
N ARG A 40 -1.25 -13.59 25.59
CA ARG A 40 -1.60 -12.31 24.96
C ARG A 40 -0.47 -11.28 25.11
N LYS A 41 0.11 -11.17 26.31
CA LYS A 41 1.23 -10.25 26.56
C LYS A 41 2.45 -10.59 25.70
N ARG A 42 2.84 -11.87 25.67
CA ARG A 42 3.96 -12.35 24.86
C ARG A 42 3.75 -12.10 23.36
N LEU A 43 2.54 -12.33 22.85
CA LEU A 43 2.20 -12.06 21.45
C LEU A 43 2.26 -10.56 21.13
N SER A 44 1.79 -9.71 22.05
CA SER A 44 1.85 -8.25 21.89
C SER A 44 3.29 -7.74 21.82
N GLU A 45 4.18 -8.28 22.65
CA GLU A 45 5.61 -7.96 22.62
C GLU A 45 6.26 -8.40 21.31
N LYS A 46 5.95 -9.61 20.82
CA LYS A 46 6.41 -10.11 19.52
C LYS A 46 5.92 -9.26 18.35
N LEU A 47 4.65 -8.84 18.38
CA LEU A 47 4.07 -7.98 17.34
C LEU A 47 4.81 -6.63 17.28
N ARG A 48 5.12 -6.06 18.44
CA ARG A 48 5.89 -4.81 18.53
C ARG A 48 7.30 -4.97 17.98
N ASP A 49 7.98 -6.08 18.30
CA ASP A 49 9.30 -6.41 17.74
C ASP A 49 9.25 -6.52 16.22
N LEU A 50 8.31 -7.32 15.68
CA LEU A 50 8.13 -7.47 14.23
C LEU A 50 7.88 -6.13 13.54
N ASN A 51 6.99 -5.29 14.08
CA ASN A 51 6.70 -3.97 13.51
C ASN A 51 7.94 -3.07 13.52
N SER A 52 8.75 -3.10 14.57
CA SER A 52 10.00 -2.33 14.61
C SER A 52 11.00 -2.81 13.54
N ARG A 53 11.11 -4.12 13.34
CA ARG A 53 12.00 -4.71 12.32
C ARG A 53 11.53 -4.41 10.90
N ILE A 54 10.22 -4.47 10.65
CA ILE A 54 9.63 -4.06 9.37
C ILE A 54 10.00 -2.60 9.08
N LYS A 55 9.78 -1.71 10.05
CA LYS A 55 10.11 -0.29 9.89
C LYS A 55 11.59 -0.05 9.55
N ILE A 56 12.51 -0.74 10.23
CA ILE A 56 13.95 -0.66 9.93
C ILE A 56 14.24 -1.08 8.48
N VAL A 57 13.60 -2.15 8.01
CA VAL A 57 13.78 -2.62 6.62
C VAL A 57 13.20 -1.63 5.62
N GLU A 58 12.03 -1.05 5.91
CA GLU A 58 11.40 -0.01 5.07
C GLU A 58 12.29 1.24 4.97
N ASP A 59 12.81 1.72 6.11
CA ASP A 59 13.71 2.87 6.17
C ASP A 59 15.00 2.60 5.34
N TYR A 60 15.59 1.41 5.49
CA TYR A 60 16.79 1.03 4.73
C TYR A 60 16.51 0.86 3.23
N GLN A 61 15.33 0.33 2.85
CA GLN A 61 14.91 0.27 1.45
C GLN A 61 14.79 1.66 0.83
N GLN A 62 14.25 2.64 1.55
CA GLN A 62 14.17 4.02 1.08
C GLN A 62 15.56 4.62 0.89
N GLU A 63 16.47 4.41 1.84
CA GLU A 63 17.85 4.90 1.75
C GLU A 63 18.59 4.30 0.54
N VAL A 64 18.52 2.98 0.38
CA VAL A 64 19.11 2.29 -0.79
C VAL A 64 18.47 2.78 -2.09
N MET A 65 17.16 3.00 -2.14
CA MET A 65 16.49 3.53 -3.32
C MET A 65 16.99 4.94 -3.67
N LEU A 66 17.21 5.82 -2.69
CA LEU A 66 17.76 7.16 -2.90
C LEU A 66 19.20 7.08 -3.42
N LEU A 67 20.03 6.20 -2.86
CA LEU A 67 21.40 5.98 -3.32
C LEU A 67 21.43 5.43 -4.75
N LEU A 68 20.57 4.46 -5.07
CA LEU A 68 20.44 3.90 -6.42
C LEU A 68 19.96 4.96 -7.42
N LYS A 69 19.00 5.82 -7.05
CA LYS A 69 18.55 6.94 -7.89
C LYS A 69 19.66 7.96 -8.12
N LYS A 70 20.46 8.27 -7.10
CA LYS A 70 21.58 9.23 -7.18
C LYS A 70 22.72 8.72 -8.06
N ASN A 71 23.07 7.43 -7.92
CA ASN A 71 24.20 6.83 -8.61
C ASN A 71 23.86 6.36 -10.03
N ASN A 72 22.59 6.04 -10.31
CA ASN A 72 22.15 5.56 -11.62
C ASN A 72 21.12 6.53 -12.22
N LYS A 73 21.55 7.72 -12.65
CA LYS A 73 20.68 8.66 -13.39
C LYS A 73 20.03 8.01 -14.63
N HIS A 74 20.65 6.97 -15.17
CA HIS A 74 20.14 6.16 -16.29
C HIS A 74 18.97 5.24 -15.89
N LEU A 75 18.82 4.89 -14.61
CA LEU A 75 17.66 4.14 -14.09
C LEU A 75 16.48 5.04 -13.72
N ALA A 76 16.66 6.36 -13.68
CA ALA A 76 15.54 7.28 -13.48
C ALA A 76 14.68 7.32 -14.75
N PRO A 77 13.40 6.90 -14.69
CA PRO A 77 12.53 6.94 -15.85
C PRO A 77 12.26 8.40 -16.23
N ILE A 78 12.49 8.74 -17.50
CA ILE A 78 12.04 10.00 -18.08
C ILE A 78 10.69 9.74 -18.71
N ILE A 79 9.65 10.40 -18.19
CA ILE A 79 8.28 10.26 -18.66
C ILE A 79 7.85 11.57 -19.30
N SER A 80 7.26 11.47 -20.49
CA SER A 80 6.79 12.64 -21.24
C SER A 80 5.50 12.31 -21.99
N ILE A 81 4.67 13.33 -22.21
CA ILE A 81 3.38 13.19 -22.86
C ILE A 81 3.41 13.95 -24.19
N GLY A 82 3.37 13.20 -25.29
CA GLY A 82 3.32 13.72 -26.65
C GLY A 82 1.89 13.85 -27.15
N PHE A 83 1.63 14.88 -27.94
CA PHE A 83 0.36 15.05 -28.65
C PHE A 83 0.53 14.70 -30.13
N ASP A 84 -0.25 13.73 -30.60
CA ASP A 84 -0.39 13.42 -32.01
C ASP A 84 -1.48 14.30 -32.62
N LYS A 85 -1.05 15.27 -33.44
CA LYS A 85 -1.95 16.22 -34.13
C LYS A 85 -2.86 15.54 -35.14
N ARG A 86 -2.47 14.42 -35.75
CA ARG A 86 -3.25 13.77 -36.83
C ARG A 86 -4.54 13.16 -36.29
N TRP A 87 -4.45 12.54 -35.11
CA TRP A 87 -5.57 11.85 -34.47
C TRP A 87 -6.18 12.63 -33.30
N ALA A 88 -5.56 13.77 -32.95
CA ALA A 88 -5.87 14.56 -31.76
C ALA A 88 -5.83 13.71 -30.48
N THR A 89 -4.78 12.91 -30.34
CA THR A 89 -4.60 11.93 -29.25
C THR A 89 -3.28 12.11 -28.55
N TYR A 90 -3.18 11.59 -27.33
CA TYR A 90 -1.97 11.66 -26.53
C TYR A 90 -1.30 10.29 -26.42
N ASN A 91 0.02 10.30 -26.36
CA ASN A 91 0.87 9.15 -26.09
C ASN A 91 1.77 9.46 -24.90
N CYS A 92 1.97 8.46 -24.03
CA CYS A 92 2.99 8.52 -23.00
C CYS A 92 4.26 7.86 -23.53
N ILE A 93 5.40 8.52 -23.34
CA ILE A 93 6.72 8.04 -23.72
C ILE A 93 7.52 7.89 -22.45
N VAL A 94 8.04 6.69 -22.23
CA VAL A 94 8.90 6.34 -21.12
C VAL A 94 10.28 5.99 -21.67
N LYS A 95 11.32 6.65 -21.13
CA LYS A 95 12.71 6.31 -21.39
C LYS A 95 13.39 5.86 -20.10
N ILE A 96 14.06 4.71 -20.13
CA ILE A 96 14.85 4.19 -19.01
C ILE A 96 16.03 3.39 -19.56
N SER A 97 17.23 3.60 -19.01
CA SER A 97 18.46 2.90 -19.39
C SER A 97 18.71 2.86 -20.91
N GLY A 98 18.45 3.97 -21.60
CA GLY A 98 18.59 4.08 -23.07
C GLY A 98 17.46 3.42 -23.89
N SER A 99 16.59 2.63 -23.25
CA SER A 99 15.43 2.02 -23.89
C SER A 99 14.24 2.98 -23.87
N THR A 100 13.47 3.01 -24.95
CA THR A 100 12.27 3.86 -25.08
C THR A 100 11.06 2.99 -25.37
N LYS A 101 9.96 3.22 -24.65
CA LYS A 101 8.65 2.65 -24.95
C LYS A 101 7.62 3.76 -24.98
N SER A 102 6.73 3.73 -25.96
CA SER A 102 5.55 4.57 -25.99
C SER A 102 4.29 3.72 -25.86
N PHE A 103 3.27 4.29 -25.24
CA PHE A 103 1.93 3.69 -25.23
C PHE A 103 0.86 4.76 -25.39
N TYR A 104 -0.23 4.34 -26.00
CA TYR A 104 -1.37 5.20 -26.33
C TYR A 104 -2.19 5.52 -25.08
N LEU A 105 -2.56 6.80 -24.92
CA LEU A 105 -3.41 7.26 -23.83
C LEU A 105 -4.87 7.49 -24.28
N GLY A 106 -5.06 7.99 -25.49
CA GLY A 106 -6.38 8.36 -26.00
C GLY A 106 -6.57 9.85 -26.24
N LYS A 107 -7.83 10.24 -26.47
CA LYS A 107 -8.26 11.64 -26.55
C LYS A 107 -8.38 12.23 -25.15
N GLU A 108 -8.20 13.55 -25.02
CA GLU A 108 -8.22 14.26 -23.73
C GLU A 108 -9.43 13.92 -22.85
N LYS A 109 -10.65 13.96 -23.43
CA LYS A 109 -11.89 13.63 -22.71
C LYS A 109 -11.88 12.21 -22.13
N SER A 110 -11.35 11.24 -22.89
CA SER A 110 -11.25 9.84 -22.43
C SER A 110 -10.24 9.69 -21.31
N ILE A 111 -9.11 10.40 -21.40
CA ILE A 111 -8.08 10.38 -20.36
C ILE A 111 -8.63 11.00 -19.08
N LYS A 112 -9.28 12.17 -19.16
CA LYS A 112 -9.95 12.81 -18.01
C LYS A 112 -10.95 11.88 -17.34
N GLY A 113 -11.79 11.20 -18.11
CA GLY A 113 -12.74 10.22 -17.56
C GLY A 113 -12.07 9.09 -16.78
N LYS A 114 -10.92 8.59 -17.25
CA LYS A 114 -10.15 7.57 -16.56
C LYS A 114 -9.38 8.09 -15.34
N VAL A 115 -8.90 9.33 -15.36
CA VAL A 115 -8.13 9.93 -14.26
C VAL A 115 -9.04 10.49 -13.16
N GLN A 116 -10.28 10.88 -13.48
CA GLN A 116 -11.24 11.45 -12.54
C GLN A 116 -11.44 10.60 -11.27
N GLN A 117 -11.35 9.27 -11.37
CA GLN A 117 -11.51 8.36 -10.24
C GLN A 117 -10.46 8.58 -9.11
N PHE A 118 -9.33 9.23 -9.42
CA PHE A 118 -8.27 9.52 -8.45
C PHE A 118 -8.43 10.88 -7.76
N HIS A 119 -9.42 11.67 -8.18
CA HIS A 119 -9.65 13.01 -7.66
C HIS A 119 -11.03 13.17 -7.05
N LYS A 120 -11.08 13.80 -5.87
CA LYS A 120 -12.34 14.21 -5.23
C LYS A 120 -13.10 15.26 -6.04
N ASN A 121 -12.37 16.20 -6.61
CA ASN A 121 -12.93 17.32 -7.35
C ASN A 121 -13.08 16.96 -8.84
N ASN A 122 -14.08 17.54 -9.49
CA ASN A 122 -14.28 17.37 -10.92
C ASN A 122 -13.11 18.00 -11.72
N ILE A 123 -12.39 17.20 -12.50
CA ILE A 123 -11.24 17.62 -13.30
C ILE A 123 -11.57 17.89 -14.77
N MET A 124 -12.85 17.76 -15.18
CA MET A 124 -13.23 17.86 -16.60
C MET A 124 -12.92 19.23 -17.21
N SER A 125 -12.99 20.30 -16.41
CA SER A 125 -12.67 21.68 -16.80
C SER A 125 -11.16 21.99 -16.75
N ARG A 126 -10.33 21.11 -16.18
CA ARG A 126 -8.88 21.33 -16.09
C ARG A 126 -8.23 21.27 -17.46
N GLY A 127 -7.22 22.10 -17.71
CA GLY A 127 -6.50 22.12 -18.99
C GLY A 127 -5.58 20.92 -19.18
N ILE A 128 -5.05 20.75 -20.39
CA ILE A 128 -4.19 19.61 -20.73
C ILE A 128 -2.90 19.54 -19.91
N ASN A 129 -2.33 20.67 -19.50
CA ASN A 129 -1.09 20.68 -18.71
C ASN A 129 -1.28 20.01 -17.35
N PHE A 130 -2.43 20.23 -16.70
CA PHE A 130 -2.81 19.50 -15.49
C PHE A 130 -2.83 17.99 -15.76
N LEU A 131 -3.54 17.58 -16.82
CA LEU A 131 -3.65 16.17 -17.17
C LEU A 131 -2.30 15.51 -17.49
N LYS A 132 -1.38 16.26 -18.12
CA LYS A 132 -0.02 15.77 -18.37
C LYS A 132 0.73 15.52 -17.06
N SER A 133 0.66 16.45 -16.11
CA SER A 133 1.28 16.28 -14.79
C SER A 133 0.71 15.07 -14.05
N GLU A 134 -0.62 14.93 -14.02
CA GLU A 134 -1.28 13.77 -13.40
C GLU A 134 -0.83 12.44 -14.00
N ILE A 135 -0.83 12.33 -15.33
CA ILE A 135 -0.38 11.10 -15.99
C ILE A 135 1.10 10.83 -15.73
N ILE A 136 1.95 11.87 -15.71
CA ILE A 136 3.38 11.71 -15.39
C ILE A 136 3.54 11.17 -13.97
N GLU A 137 2.79 11.69 -13.00
CA GLU A 137 2.82 11.25 -11.60
C GLU A 137 2.37 9.79 -11.48
N ILE A 138 1.18 9.47 -12.00
CA ILE A 138 0.62 8.11 -12.02
C ILE A 138 1.62 7.11 -12.61
N VAL A 139 2.19 7.43 -13.78
CA VAL A 139 3.15 6.54 -14.45
C VAL A 139 4.44 6.45 -13.62
N SER A 140 4.95 7.57 -13.08
CA SER A 140 6.19 7.58 -12.29
C SER A 140 6.10 6.67 -11.07
N THR A 141 4.94 6.63 -10.43
CA THR A 141 4.68 5.79 -9.25
C THR A 141 4.80 4.29 -9.56
N VAL A 142 4.32 3.85 -10.72
CA VAL A 142 4.19 2.41 -11.02
C VAL A 142 5.15 1.89 -12.08
N ILE A 143 5.87 2.74 -12.80
CA ILE A 143 6.62 2.34 -14.00
C ILE A 143 7.64 1.25 -13.74
N MET A 144 8.30 1.24 -12.57
CA MET A 144 9.29 0.22 -12.21
C MET A 144 8.69 -1.19 -12.16
N GLN A 145 7.39 -1.33 -11.94
CA GLN A 145 6.70 -2.61 -11.96
C GLN A 145 6.63 -3.21 -13.37
N PHE A 146 6.77 -2.40 -14.42
CA PHE A 146 6.78 -2.82 -15.83
C PHE A 146 8.19 -3.08 -16.37
N ILE A 147 9.22 -2.84 -15.55
CA ILE A 147 10.62 -3.02 -15.94
C ILE A 147 11.12 -4.39 -15.51
N ASP A 148 11.71 -5.14 -16.43
CA ASP A 148 12.48 -6.34 -16.16
C ASP A 148 13.96 -5.99 -15.93
N PRO A 149 14.46 -6.03 -14.68
CA PRO A 149 15.85 -5.72 -14.39
C PRO A 149 16.83 -6.76 -14.96
N LYS A 150 16.37 -7.97 -15.30
CA LYS A 150 17.22 -9.04 -15.87
C LYS A 150 17.47 -8.85 -17.37
N SER A 151 16.73 -7.95 -18.02
CA SER A 151 16.79 -7.71 -19.46
C SER A 151 17.15 -6.24 -19.75
N PRO A 152 18.36 -5.75 -19.40
CA PRO A 152 18.69 -4.33 -19.49
C PRO A 152 18.67 -3.76 -20.93
N LYS A 153 18.84 -4.61 -21.95
CA LYS A 153 18.75 -4.23 -23.37
C LYS A 153 17.30 -4.12 -23.88
N ASP A 154 16.35 -4.73 -23.18
CA ASP A 154 14.91 -4.65 -23.46
C ASP A 154 14.10 -4.73 -22.14
N PRO A 155 14.13 -3.66 -21.33
CA PRO A 155 13.55 -3.67 -19.99
C PRO A 155 12.02 -3.77 -20.01
N PHE A 156 11.37 -3.55 -21.16
CA PHE A 156 9.90 -3.57 -21.28
C PHE A 156 9.34 -4.94 -21.69
N LYS A 157 10.15 -6.01 -21.62
CA LYS A 157 9.78 -7.37 -22.04
C LYS A 157 8.93 -8.15 -21.04
N LYS A 158 8.57 -7.57 -19.88
CA LYS A 158 7.71 -8.23 -18.90
C LYS A 158 6.42 -8.76 -19.54
N THR A 159 5.91 -9.87 -18.99
CA THR A 159 4.64 -10.49 -19.41
C THR A 159 3.47 -9.49 -19.39
N ILE A 160 3.47 -8.58 -18.42
CA ILE A 160 2.48 -7.52 -18.33
C ILE A 160 2.89 -6.37 -19.25
N LYS A 161 2.07 -6.14 -20.28
CA LYS A 161 2.28 -5.07 -21.26
C LYS A 161 2.17 -3.69 -20.61
N LEU A 162 3.10 -2.79 -20.92
CA LEU A 162 2.98 -1.37 -20.57
C LEU A 162 1.92 -0.70 -21.46
N ASN A 163 0.76 -0.39 -20.87
CA ASN A 163 -0.34 0.35 -21.50
C ASN A 163 -1.13 1.12 -20.42
N LEU A 164 -2.01 2.05 -20.82
CA LEU A 164 -2.74 2.90 -19.87
C LEU A 164 -3.59 2.10 -18.88
N GLU A 165 -4.29 1.05 -19.32
CA GLU A 165 -5.17 0.26 -18.45
C GLU A 165 -4.39 -0.44 -17.34
N ASN A 166 -3.32 -1.15 -17.71
CA ASN A 166 -2.45 -1.82 -16.73
C ASN A 166 -1.77 -0.80 -15.80
N VAL A 167 -1.39 0.38 -16.31
CA VAL A 167 -0.81 1.45 -15.48
C VAL A 167 -1.82 1.92 -14.43
N LEU A 168 -3.07 2.19 -14.84
CA LEU A 168 -4.11 2.61 -13.91
C LEU A 168 -4.45 1.52 -12.90
N GLU A 169 -4.52 0.26 -13.31
CA GLU A 169 -4.74 -0.88 -12.42
C GLU A 169 -3.63 -0.98 -11.36
N ARG A 170 -2.36 -0.87 -11.76
CA ARG A 170 -1.23 -0.86 -10.81
C ARG A 170 -1.23 0.38 -9.93
N TYR A 171 -1.67 1.51 -10.46
CA TYR A 171 -1.79 2.73 -9.67
C TYR A 171 -2.88 2.57 -8.62
N VAL A 172 -4.05 2.03 -8.97
CA VAL A 172 -5.12 1.59 -8.05
C VAL A 172 -4.69 0.48 -7.09
N ALA A 173 -3.66 -0.31 -7.40
CA ALA A 173 -3.14 -1.29 -6.44
C ALA A 173 -2.17 -0.65 -5.43
N SER A 174 -1.58 0.51 -5.75
CA SER A 174 -0.49 1.10 -4.96
C SER A 174 -0.91 1.81 -3.66
N GLY A 175 -2.16 2.25 -3.55
CA GLY A 175 -2.66 3.12 -2.49
C GLY A 175 -2.35 4.61 -2.65
N GLU A 176 -1.53 5.00 -3.63
CA GLU A 176 -0.90 6.33 -3.72
C GLU A 176 -1.77 7.42 -4.38
N TRP A 177 -3.10 7.34 -4.32
CA TRP A 177 -4.01 8.31 -4.95
C TRP A 177 -4.76 9.19 -3.93
N ASP A 178 -4.90 10.46 -4.28
CA ASP A 178 -5.38 11.52 -3.38
C ASP A 178 -6.79 11.31 -2.81
N TYR A 179 -7.69 10.65 -3.56
CA TYR A 179 -9.09 10.56 -3.19
C TYR A 179 -9.34 9.81 -1.85
N TRP A 180 -8.45 8.90 -1.45
CA TRP A 180 -8.59 8.08 -0.24
C TRP A 180 -7.60 8.42 0.88
N VAL A 181 -6.65 9.31 0.61
CA VAL A 181 -5.75 9.82 1.66
C VAL A 181 -6.57 10.76 2.53
N SER A 182 -7.20 10.21 3.57
CA SER A 182 -7.81 10.97 4.66
C SER A 182 -6.72 11.81 5.34
N ARG A 183 -6.55 13.05 4.90
CA ARG A 183 -5.84 14.08 5.65
C ARG A 183 -6.79 14.76 6.62
#